data_AF-A0AAE1KGS6-F1
#
_entry.id   AF-A0AAE1KGS6-F1
#
_cell.length_a   1.000
_cell.length_b   1.000
_cell.length_c   1.000
_cell.angle_alpha   90.00
_cell.angle_beta   90.00
_cell.angle_gamma   90.00
#
_symmetry.space_group_name_H-M   'P 1'
#
loop_
_entity.id
_entity.type
_entity.pdbx_description
1 polymer ?
#
loop_
_entity_poly.entity_id
_entity_poly.type
_entity_poly.pdbx_seq_one_letter_code
_entity_poly.pdbx_strand_id
1 'polypeptide(L)'
;MSKHATQKSKHAFINQHPTGTHSPGNNPPTPTTPNPPLVPDPPSRPPERIELHFPESLTFLYPSLYLSVGDLVCLGDCVRRSKHLTRLKLPNLKSIESYMPILLAVGGSNAIQTLRIDSNTVSVWDKAFQLAVTSLRHNSTLRTLSLAHWTFDLQVGVRNSV
;
A
#
# COMPACT_ATOMS: atom_id res chain seq x y z
N MET A 1 2.25 57.19 24.78
CA MET A 1 1.98 57.65 26.15
C MET A 1 2.00 56.42 27.06
N SER A 2 2.88 56.42 28.09
CA SER A 2 2.88 55.67 29.38
C SER A 2 2.44 54.19 29.43
N LYS A 3 3.07 53.25 30.19
CA LYS A 3 4.13 53.25 31.21
C LYS A 3 4.42 51.78 31.61
N HIS A 4 5.69 51.47 31.93
CA HIS A 4 6.22 50.60 33.03
C HIS A 4 5.79 49.11 33.16
N ALA A 5 6.55 48.18 33.73
CA ALA A 5 7.80 48.20 34.51
C ALA A 5 8.51 46.82 34.55
N THR A 6 9.78 46.91 34.95
CA THR A 6 10.87 45.94 35.13
C THR A 6 10.90 45.27 36.51
N GLN A 7 11.44 44.04 36.63
CA GLN A 7 12.28 43.56 37.77
C GLN A 7 12.98 42.23 37.37
N LYS A 8 14.31 42.04 37.24
CA LYS A 8 15.48 42.12 38.18
C LYS A 8 15.28 41.25 39.44
N SER A 9 16.20 40.43 39.98
CA SER A 9 17.65 40.18 39.77
C SER A 9 18.15 39.14 40.81
N LYS A 10 19.27 38.43 40.50
CA LYS A 10 20.48 38.15 41.36
C LYS A 10 20.41 37.07 42.49
N HIS A 11 21.27 36.03 42.42
CA HIS A 11 22.58 35.78 43.14
C HIS A 11 22.41 35.46 44.65
N ALA A 12 23.17 34.62 45.37
CA ALA A 12 24.43 33.87 45.20
C ALA A 12 24.66 32.96 46.47
N PHE A 13 25.87 32.37 46.58
CA PHE A 13 26.57 31.73 47.75
C PHE A 13 26.34 30.21 47.96
N ILE A 14 27.32 29.28 47.81
CA ILE A 14 28.66 29.03 48.43
C ILE A 14 28.56 28.52 49.90
N ASN A 15 28.82 27.22 50.18
CA ASN A 15 30.12 26.66 50.63
C ASN A 15 30.00 25.32 51.42
N GLN A 16 31.10 24.55 51.35
CA GLN A 16 31.72 23.67 52.37
C GLN A 16 31.34 22.18 52.53
N HIS A 17 32.40 21.35 52.39
CA HIS A 17 32.62 19.96 52.83
C HIS A 17 32.57 19.79 54.37
N PRO A 18 32.45 18.55 54.91
CA PRO A 18 33.65 17.82 55.33
C PRO A 18 33.64 16.29 55.12
N THR A 19 34.85 15.76 55.19
CA THR A 19 35.37 14.39 55.20
C THR A 19 34.91 13.50 56.37
N GLY A 20 34.88 12.18 56.16
CA GLY A 20 34.78 11.19 57.25
C GLY A 20 35.08 9.76 56.80
N THR A 21 36.25 9.25 57.19
CA THR A 21 36.74 7.86 57.10
C THR A 21 36.08 6.95 58.15
N HIS A 22 35.76 5.68 57.85
CA HIS A 22 35.79 4.54 58.82
C HIS A 22 35.54 3.17 58.11
N SER A 23 36.49 2.24 58.22
CA SER A 23 36.32 0.77 58.04
C SER A 23 35.68 0.16 59.32
N PRO A 24 35.51 -1.17 59.51
CA PRO A 24 35.34 -2.35 58.64
C PRO A 24 34.06 -3.17 58.99
N GLY A 25 33.69 -4.20 58.21
CA GLY A 25 32.62 -5.12 58.62
C GLY A 25 32.47 -6.34 57.72
N ASN A 26 33.03 -7.48 58.15
CA ASN A 26 32.84 -8.79 57.53
C ASN A 26 31.38 -9.24 57.67
N ASN A 27 30.67 -9.41 56.55
CA ASN A 27 29.39 -10.12 56.49
C ASN A 27 29.59 -11.51 55.84
N PRO A 28 28.96 -12.59 56.36
CA PRO A 28 29.07 -13.94 55.82
C PRO A 28 28.36 -14.09 54.46
N PRO A 29 28.77 -15.06 53.61
CA PRO A 29 28.29 -15.18 52.24
C PRO A 29 26.83 -15.64 52.15
N THR A 30 26.06 -14.96 51.29
CA THR A 30 24.67 -15.25 50.95
C THR A 30 24.58 -16.48 50.04
N PRO A 31 23.61 -17.40 50.20
CA PRO A 31 23.47 -18.57 49.35
C PRO A 31 23.01 -18.20 47.93
N THR A 32 23.79 -18.58 46.92
CA THR A 32 23.52 -18.30 45.50
C THR A 32 22.40 -19.20 44.97
N THR A 33 21.31 -18.61 44.49
CA THR A 33 20.24 -19.31 43.76
C THR A 33 20.76 -19.70 42.35
N PRO A 34 20.48 -20.91 41.84
CA PRO A 34 20.92 -21.29 40.50
C PRO A 34 20.12 -20.54 39.42
N ASN A 35 20.81 -19.99 38.42
CA ASN A 35 20.21 -19.29 37.29
C ASN A 35 19.33 -20.24 36.45
N PRO A 36 18.18 -19.76 35.93
CA PRO A 36 17.36 -20.54 34.99
C PRO A 36 18.09 -20.75 33.65
N PRO A 37 17.77 -21.83 32.92
CA PRO A 37 18.43 -22.16 31.65
C PRO A 37 18.15 -21.11 30.57
N LEU A 38 19.20 -20.73 29.81
CA LEU A 38 19.10 -19.84 28.67
C LEU A 38 18.18 -20.45 27.58
N VAL A 39 17.14 -19.72 27.21
CA VAL A 39 16.34 -20.02 26.01
C VAL A 39 17.17 -19.61 24.78
N PRO A 40 17.33 -20.48 23.75
CA PRO A 40 18.06 -20.12 22.54
C PRO A 40 17.31 -19.03 21.77
N ASP A 41 18.06 -18.02 21.32
CA ASP A 41 17.51 -16.91 20.53
C ASP A 41 16.81 -17.41 19.25
N PRO A 42 15.70 -16.78 18.85
CA PRO A 42 15.06 -17.09 17.58
C PRO A 42 16.02 -16.79 16.41
N PRO A 43 15.95 -17.57 15.31
CA PRO A 43 16.83 -17.37 14.17
C PRO A 43 16.68 -15.94 13.62
N SER A 44 17.78 -15.20 13.67
CA SER A 44 17.91 -13.77 13.34
C SER A 44 17.85 -13.48 11.83
N ARG A 45 17.52 -14.47 11.00
CA ARG A 45 17.49 -14.30 9.55
C ARG A 45 16.10 -13.81 9.13
N PRO A 46 15.97 -12.58 8.60
CA PRO A 46 14.72 -12.14 7.99
C PRO A 46 14.38 -13.10 6.84
N PRO A 47 13.10 -13.43 6.61
CA PRO A 47 12.72 -14.27 5.47
C PRO A 47 13.27 -13.65 4.19
N GLU A 48 13.99 -14.45 3.38
CA GLU A 48 14.44 -14.04 2.06
C GLU A 48 13.23 -13.51 1.29
N ARG A 49 13.21 -12.20 1.08
CA ARG A 49 12.14 -11.54 0.33
C ARG A 49 12.34 -11.94 -1.12
N ILE A 50 11.56 -12.90 -1.60
CA ILE A 50 11.53 -13.26 -3.01
C ILE A 50 11.07 -12.02 -3.77
N GLU A 51 12.01 -11.27 -4.34
CA GLU A 51 11.71 -10.18 -5.27
C GLU A 51 11.28 -10.83 -6.58
N LEU A 52 9.98 -11.05 -6.72
CA LEU A 52 9.38 -11.43 -7.99
C LEU A 52 9.60 -10.28 -8.98
N HIS A 53 10.60 -10.43 -9.84
CA HIS A 53 10.91 -9.48 -10.90
C HIS A 53 9.81 -9.56 -11.96
N PHE A 54 8.79 -8.72 -11.83
CA PHE A 54 7.71 -8.66 -12.80
C PHE A 54 8.19 -8.04 -14.11
N PRO A 55 7.82 -8.61 -15.27
CA PRO A 55 8.11 -7.99 -16.55
C PRO A 55 7.43 -6.63 -16.65
N GLU A 56 8.02 -5.70 -17.40
CA GLU A 56 7.41 -4.39 -17.64
C GLU A 56 6.06 -4.49 -18.38
N SER A 57 5.87 -5.57 -19.12
CA SER A 57 4.68 -5.82 -19.91
C SER A 57 4.13 -7.21 -19.63
N LEU A 58 2.84 -7.29 -19.36
CA LEU A 58 2.11 -8.54 -19.18
C LEU A 58 0.98 -8.61 -20.21
N THR A 59 0.93 -9.72 -20.97
CA THR A 59 -0.09 -9.97 -21.98
C THR A 59 -0.63 -11.38 -21.80
N PHE A 60 -1.95 -11.51 -21.67
CA PHE A 60 -2.63 -12.79 -21.70
C PHE A 60 -3.36 -12.93 -23.03
N LEU A 61 -3.07 -13.95 -23.83
CA LEU A 61 -3.72 -14.08 -25.15
C LEU A 61 -5.19 -14.54 -25.04
N TYR A 62 -5.45 -15.45 -24.09
CA TYR A 62 -6.78 -16.03 -23.85
C TYR A 62 -7.06 -16.15 -22.35
N PRO A 63 -7.09 -15.02 -21.60
CA PRO A 63 -7.27 -15.05 -20.16
C PRO A 63 -8.60 -15.71 -19.75
N SER A 64 -9.63 -15.65 -20.59
CA SER A 64 -10.92 -16.31 -20.32
C SER A 64 -10.89 -17.83 -20.28
N LEU A 65 -9.82 -18.47 -20.76
CA LEU A 65 -9.67 -19.94 -20.75
C LEU A 65 -9.02 -20.46 -19.47
N TYR A 66 -8.27 -19.61 -18.75
CA TYR A 66 -7.40 -20.06 -17.67
C TYR A 66 -7.50 -19.21 -16.39
N LEU A 67 -8.05 -18.00 -16.48
CA LEU A 67 -8.22 -17.12 -15.32
C LEU A 67 -9.68 -17.18 -14.85
N SER A 68 -9.86 -17.66 -13.63
CA SER A 68 -11.10 -17.49 -12.89
C SER A 68 -11.26 -16.03 -12.44
N VAL A 69 -12.45 -15.68 -11.96
CA VAL A 69 -12.69 -14.38 -11.32
C VAL A 69 -11.74 -14.16 -10.13
N GLY A 70 -11.45 -15.22 -9.35
CA GLY A 70 -10.50 -15.15 -8.25
C GLY A 70 -9.09 -14.79 -8.71
N ASP A 71 -8.64 -15.38 -9.82
CA ASP A 71 -7.32 -15.08 -10.39
C ASP A 71 -7.22 -13.64 -10.88
N LEU A 72 -8.32 -13.08 -11.41
CA LEU A 72 -8.39 -11.69 -11.86
C LEU A 72 -8.36 -10.70 -10.68
N VAL A 73 -8.95 -11.07 -9.54
CA VAL A 73 -8.82 -10.29 -8.29
C VAL A 73 -7.38 -10.30 -7.81
N CYS A 74 -6.75 -11.48 -7.75
CA CYS A 74 -5.34 -11.61 -7.39
C CYS A 74 -4.41 -10.84 -8.34
N LEU A 75 -4.67 -10.93 -9.66
CA LEU A 75 -3.95 -10.17 -10.67
C LEU A 75 -4.11 -8.67 -10.47
N GLY A 76 -5.32 -8.20 -10.16
CA GLY A 76 -5.57 -6.80 -9.80
C GLY A 76 -4.71 -6.35 -8.63
N ASP A 77 -4.62 -7.17 -7.57
CA ASP A 77 -3.74 -6.88 -6.44
C ASP A 77 -2.25 -6.81 -6.83
N CYS A 78 -1.79 -7.72 -7.69
CA CYS A 78 -0.44 -7.67 -8.24
C CYS A 78 -0.20 -6.41 -9.06
N VAL A 79 -1.14 -6.02 -9.93
CA VAL A 79 -1.08 -4.81 -10.77
C VAL A 79 -1.00 -3.55 -9.92
N ARG A 80 -1.81 -3.47 -8.86
CA ARG A 80 -1.84 -2.33 -7.93
C ARG A 80 -0.53 -2.17 -7.17
N ARG A 81 0.10 -3.28 -6.77
CA ARG A 81 1.35 -3.28 -5.97
C ARG A 81 2.62 -3.23 -6.82
N SER A 82 2.53 -3.59 -8.10
CA SER A 82 3.69 -3.65 -8.98
C SER A 82 4.28 -2.26 -9.20
N LYS A 83 5.61 -2.17 -9.08
CA LYS A 83 6.38 -0.95 -9.35
C LYS A 83 6.94 -0.90 -10.77
N HIS A 84 6.94 -2.04 -11.47
CA HIS A 84 7.63 -2.21 -12.74
C HIS A 84 6.68 -2.53 -13.89
N LEU A 85 5.47 -3.03 -13.61
CA LEU A 85 4.49 -3.33 -14.65
C LEU A 85 3.92 -2.03 -15.19
N THR A 86 4.36 -1.65 -16.40
CA THR A 86 3.93 -0.43 -17.09
C THR A 86 2.86 -0.71 -18.14
N ARG A 87 2.77 -1.95 -18.65
CA ARG A 87 1.85 -2.32 -19.72
C ARG A 87 1.08 -3.60 -19.38
N LEU A 88 -0.25 -3.53 -19.42
CA LEU A 88 -1.13 -4.69 -19.23
C LEU A 88 -2.07 -4.85 -20.42
N LYS A 89 -2.11 -6.07 -20.97
CA LYS A 89 -3.02 -6.45 -22.05
C LYS A 89 -3.84 -7.68 -21.66
N LEU A 90 -5.16 -7.52 -21.65
CA LEU A 90 -6.14 -8.57 -21.32
C LEU A 90 -7.24 -8.60 -22.39
N PRO A 91 -6.97 -9.15 -23.58
CA PRO A 91 -8.00 -9.42 -24.58
C PRO A 91 -8.97 -10.53 -24.14
N ASN A 92 -10.15 -10.57 -24.74
CA ASN A 92 -11.10 -11.67 -24.76
C ASN A 92 -11.68 -12.13 -23.41
N LEU A 93 -11.73 -11.30 -22.35
CA LEU A 93 -12.59 -11.65 -21.21
C LEU A 93 -14.06 -11.46 -21.60
N LYS A 94 -14.90 -12.32 -21.03
CA LYS A 94 -16.28 -12.48 -21.49
C LYS A 94 -17.24 -11.42 -20.95
N SER A 95 -16.92 -10.79 -19.82
CA SER A 95 -17.81 -9.87 -19.10
C SER A 95 -17.06 -8.69 -18.50
N ILE A 96 -17.77 -7.57 -18.28
CA ILE A 96 -17.22 -6.39 -17.60
C ILE A 96 -16.76 -6.71 -16.18
N GLU A 97 -17.46 -7.60 -15.48
CA GLU A 97 -17.12 -8.07 -14.12
C GLU A 97 -15.72 -8.68 -14.06
N SER A 98 -15.31 -9.36 -15.13
CA SER A 98 -13.96 -9.94 -15.23
C SER A 98 -12.88 -8.84 -15.33
N TYR A 99 -13.21 -7.72 -15.95
CA TYR A 99 -12.30 -6.57 -16.09
C TYR A 99 -12.29 -5.65 -14.87
N MET A 100 -13.38 -5.59 -14.10
CA MET A 100 -13.53 -4.66 -12.99
C MET A 100 -12.38 -4.72 -11.96
N PRO A 101 -11.96 -5.89 -11.44
CA PRO A 101 -10.84 -5.96 -10.50
C PRO A 101 -9.57 -5.31 -11.05
N ILE A 102 -9.32 -5.45 -12.36
CA ILE A 102 -8.18 -4.86 -13.04
C ILE A 102 -8.36 -3.36 -13.22
N LEU A 103 -9.53 -2.89 -13.66
CA LEU A 103 -9.82 -1.48 -13.84
C LEU A 103 -9.71 -0.70 -12.52
N LEU A 104 -10.24 -1.27 -11.43
CA LEU A 104 -10.11 -0.72 -10.08
C LEU A 104 -8.65 -0.69 -9.62
N ALA A 105 -7.91 -1.79 -9.83
CA ALA A 105 -6.50 -1.89 -9.48
C ALA A 105 -5.62 -0.89 -10.24
N VAL A 106 -5.86 -0.73 -11.54
CA VAL A 106 -5.16 0.27 -12.36
C VAL A 106 -5.43 1.66 -11.80
N GLY A 107 -6.66 1.98 -11.38
CA GLY A 107 -6.96 3.25 -10.72
C GLY A 107 -6.05 3.61 -9.54
N GLY A 108 -5.57 2.59 -8.80
CA GLY A 108 -4.63 2.76 -7.68
C GLY A 108 -3.18 2.43 -7.98
N SER A 109 -2.81 2.13 -9.23
CA SER A 109 -1.45 1.80 -9.63
C SER A 109 -0.65 3.06 -9.95
N ASN A 110 0.59 3.12 -9.46
CA ASN A 110 1.54 4.20 -9.74
C ASN A 110 2.56 3.84 -10.83
N ALA A 111 2.38 2.69 -11.51
CA ALA A 111 3.33 2.21 -12.52
C ALA A 111 2.69 2.00 -13.90
N ILE A 112 1.40 1.63 -13.95
CA ILE A 112 0.72 1.31 -15.21
C ILE A 112 0.55 2.55 -16.09
N GLN A 113 1.15 2.52 -17.27
CA GLN A 113 1.08 3.56 -18.29
C GLN A 113 0.18 3.16 -19.47
N THR A 114 0.07 1.87 -19.76
CA THR A 114 -0.77 1.35 -20.86
C THR A 114 -1.68 0.23 -20.37
N LEU A 115 -2.97 0.41 -20.59
CA LEU A 115 -3.97 -0.64 -20.41
C LEU A 115 -4.66 -0.91 -21.75
N ARG A 116 -4.59 -2.15 -22.22
CA ARG A 116 -5.37 -2.62 -23.37
C ARG A 116 -6.29 -3.74 -22.94
N ILE A 117 -7.57 -3.49 -23.15
CA ILE A 117 -8.64 -4.41 -22.89
C ILE A 117 -9.47 -4.48 -24.18
N ASP A 118 -9.73 -5.68 -24.63
CA ASP A 118 -10.35 -5.94 -25.92
C ASP A 118 -11.36 -7.06 -25.70
N SER A 119 -12.63 -6.87 -26.06
CA SER A 119 -13.62 -7.94 -25.98
C SER A 119 -14.82 -7.64 -26.86
N ASN A 120 -15.26 -8.62 -27.63
CA ASN A 120 -16.46 -8.56 -28.47
C ASN A 120 -17.75 -8.95 -27.72
N THR A 121 -17.65 -9.42 -26.47
CA THR A 121 -18.83 -9.84 -25.68
C THR A 121 -19.11 -8.92 -24.49
N VAL A 122 -18.23 -7.97 -24.20
CA VAL A 122 -18.46 -7.01 -23.12
C VAL A 122 -19.50 -5.98 -23.57
N SER A 123 -20.65 -6.02 -22.89
CA SER A 123 -21.60 -4.92 -22.85
C SER A 123 -21.35 -4.10 -21.59
N VAL A 124 -21.24 -2.79 -21.77
CA VAL A 124 -21.01 -1.80 -20.71
C VAL A 124 -22.31 -1.04 -20.46
N TRP A 125 -22.70 -1.02 -19.19
CA TRP A 125 -23.88 -0.34 -18.69
C TRP A 125 -23.44 0.89 -17.91
N ASP A 126 -24.31 1.89 -17.79
CA ASP A 126 -23.96 3.19 -17.21
C ASP A 126 -23.24 3.11 -15.85
N LYS A 127 -23.75 2.31 -14.89
CA LYS A 127 -23.12 2.17 -13.56
C LYS A 127 -21.72 1.54 -13.61
N ALA A 128 -21.54 0.49 -14.42
CA ALA A 128 -20.24 -0.19 -14.53
C ALA A 128 -19.20 0.71 -15.21
N PHE A 129 -19.64 1.45 -16.23
CA PHE A 129 -18.83 2.47 -16.88
C PHE A 129 -18.40 3.56 -15.90
N GLN A 130 -19.34 4.13 -15.15
CA GLN A 130 -19.07 5.18 -14.18
C GLN A 130 -18.07 4.74 -13.12
N LEU A 131 -18.19 3.51 -12.61
CA LEU A 131 -17.23 2.95 -11.67
C LEU A 131 -15.84 2.81 -12.30
N ALA A 132 -15.75 2.21 -13.49
CA ALA A 132 -14.48 2.05 -14.19
C ALA A 132 -13.79 3.40 -14.46
N VAL A 133 -14.53 4.37 -14.99
CA VAL A 133 -14.00 5.72 -15.27
C VAL A 133 -13.59 6.43 -13.99
N THR A 134 -14.40 6.35 -12.93
CA THR A 134 -14.07 6.95 -11.64
C THR A 134 -12.77 6.40 -11.08
N SER A 135 -12.56 5.08 -11.14
CA SER A 135 -11.31 4.49 -10.70
C SER A 135 -10.14 4.90 -11.58
N LEU A 136 -10.28 4.83 -12.90
CA LEU A 136 -9.21 5.21 -13.83
C LEU A 136 -8.81 6.69 -13.71
N ARG A 137 -9.74 7.57 -13.35
CA ARG A 137 -9.47 8.99 -13.08
C ARG A 137 -8.44 9.19 -11.96
N HIS A 138 -8.31 8.26 -11.02
CA HIS A 138 -7.32 8.33 -9.94
C HIS A 138 -5.92 7.91 -10.36
N ASN A 139 -5.74 7.27 -11.52
CA ASN A 139 -4.42 6.89 -12.01
C ASN A 139 -3.74 8.09 -12.69
N SER A 140 -2.63 8.57 -12.10
CA SER A 140 -1.84 9.70 -12.61
C SER A 140 -0.77 9.32 -13.65
N THR A 141 -0.52 8.03 -13.82
CA THR A 141 0.54 7.47 -14.69
C THR A 141 0.02 6.91 -16.00
N LEU A 142 -1.27 6.58 -16.08
CA LEU A 142 -1.91 6.02 -17.26
C LEU A 142 -1.87 7.04 -18.41
N ARG A 143 -1.25 6.64 -19.53
CA ARG A 143 -1.12 7.45 -20.75
C ARG A 143 -1.97 6.91 -21.89
N THR A 144 -2.13 5.59 -21.95
CA THR A 144 -2.86 4.92 -23.02
C THR A 144 -3.90 3.97 -22.44
N LEU A 145 -5.15 4.18 -22.82
CA LEU A 145 -6.27 3.29 -22.55
C LEU A 145 -6.88 2.85 -23.88
N SER A 146 -6.98 1.55 -24.10
CA SER A 146 -7.67 0.96 -25.24
C SER A 146 -8.75 0.02 -24.74
N LEU A 147 -10.01 0.35 -25.08
CA LEU A 147 -11.21 -0.45 -24.84
C LEU A 147 -11.80 -0.86 -26.19
N ALA A 148 -11.24 -1.89 -26.81
CA ALA A 148 -11.59 -2.29 -28.17
C ALA A 148 -12.76 -3.29 -28.18
N HIS A 149 -13.62 -3.17 -29.20
CA HIS A 149 -14.75 -4.08 -29.47
C HIS A 149 -15.86 -4.13 -28.41
N TRP A 150 -15.81 -3.24 -27.42
CA TRP A 150 -16.83 -3.14 -26.38
C TRP A 150 -18.13 -2.54 -26.93
N THR A 151 -19.26 -3.06 -26.45
CA THR A 151 -20.59 -2.51 -26.73
C THR A 151 -20.99 -1.60 -25.58
N PHE A 152 -21.45 -0.38 -25.87
CA PHE A 152 -21.88 0.60 -24.87
C PHE A 152 -23.39 0.81 -24.96
N ASP A 153 -24.10 0.41 -23.91
CA ASP A 153 -25.55 0.57 -23.80
C ASP A 153 -25.87 1.91 -23.11
N LEU A 154 -25.93 2.96 -23.91
CA LEU A 154 -26.20 4.32 -23.43
C LEU A 154 -27.71 4.54 -23.31
N GLN A 155 -28.20 4.76 -22.09
CA GLN A 155 -29.57 5.20 -21.87
C GLN A 155 -29.67 6.71 -22.07
N VAL A 156 -30.62 7.17 -22.87
CA VAL A 156 -30.93 8.60 -22.97
C VAL A 156 -31.58 9.03 -21.66
N GLY A 157 -30.84 9.80 -20.86
CA GLY A 157 -31.35 10.33 -19.60
C GLY A 157 -32.53 11.28 -19.86
N VAL A 158 -33.76 10.80 -19.67
CA VAL A 158 -34.94 11.66 -19.57
C VAL A 158 -34.81 12.41 -18.25
N ARG A 159 -34.29 13.63 -18.30
CA ARG A 159 -34.35 14.55 -17.16
C ARG A 159 -35.82 14.93 -16.97
N ASN A 160 -36.51 14.24 -16.08
CA ASN A 160 -37.77 14.73 -15.55
C ASN A 160 -37.46 15.96 -14.71
N SER A 161 -37.55 17.14 -15.32
CA SER A 161 -37.64 18.40 -14.59
C SER A 161 -38.98 18.41 -13.84
N VAL A 162 -38.92 18.28 -12.51
CA VAL A 162 -40.01 18.64 -11.59
C VAL A 162 -39.62 19.94 -10.91
#